data_AF-A0A2Z6V535-F1
#
_entry.id   AF-A0A2Z6V535-F1
#
_cell.length_a   1.000
_cell.length_b   1.000
_cell.length_c   1.000
_cell.angle_alpha   90.00
_cell.angle_beta   90.00
_cell.angle_gamma   90.00
#
_symmetry.space_group_name_H-M   'P 1'
#
loop_
_entity.id
_entity.type
_entity.pdbx_description
1 polymer ?
#
loop_
_entity_poly.entity_id
_entity_poly.type
_entity_poly.pdbx_seq_one_letter_code
_entity_poly.pdbx_strand_id
1 'polypeptide(L)'
;MQWHQDIQTHLNNNNYQLVVQFYEQLIDNNSLVIEDYFYLGLAYLLQDREEDAQATWLLVLSQAAESELSGWIETLTQILDAEATRQENSQRLETSYLIRLQLQNLNPSFLNNLLHLMELEIQFQIFAMEKFNDWCVFELLENTATAAINLDLLMRVTEKVLIYPCTDTIHFLELAALHINNPEIIADKVISAIVNYAYQRKQSVFAINLVELC
;
A
#
# COMPACT_ATOMS: atom_id res chain seq x y z
N MET A 1 1.54 -16.93 1.55
CA MET A 1 1.81 -16.51 2.95
C MET A 1 0.96 -17.37 3.88
N GLN A 2 1.52 -17.85 4.99
CA GLN A 2 0.73 -18.60 5.96
C GLN A 2 1.28 -18.32 7.35
N TRP A 3 0.52 -17.54 8.12
CA TRP A 3 0.61 -17.54 9.58
C TRP A 3 0.68 -18.98 10.10
N HIS A 4 1.34 -19.20 11.24
CA HIS A 4 1.46 -20.54 11.80
C HIS A 4 0.08 -21.22 11.92
N GLN A 5 -0.02 -22.51 11.59
CA GLN A 5 -1.31 -23.19 11.52
C GLN A 5 -2.05 -23.15 12.88
N ASP A 6 -1.29 -23.27 13.96
CA ASP A 6 -1.81 -23.33 15.34
C ASP A 6 -2.49 -22.02 15.79
N ILE A 7 -2.22 -20.89 15.14
CA ILE A 7 -2.82 -19.59 15.49
C ILE A 7 -3.95 -19.16 14.54
N GLN A 8 -4.27 -19.95 13.50
CA GLN A 8 -5.29 -19.56 12.53
C GLN A 8 -6.66 -19.32 13.17
N THR A 9 -7.04 -20.16 14.14
CA THR A 9 -8.29 -19.96 14.89
C THR A 9 -8.27 -18.67 15.70
N HIS A 10 -7.12 -18.31 16.29
CA HIS A 10 -6.97 -17.07 17.05
C HIS A 10 -6.98 -15.84 16.16
N LEU A 11 -6.35 -15.89 14.99
CA LEU A 11 -6.40 -14.84 13.98
C LEU A 11 -7.82 -14.60 13.46
N ASN A 12 -8.56 -15.66 13.11
CA ASN A 12 -9.93 -15.56 12.63
C ASN A 12 -10.87 -14.96 13.69
N ASN A 13 -10.61 -15.27 14.97
CA ASN A 13 -11.35 -14.72 16.11
C ASN A 13 -10.80 -13.37 16.60
N ASN A 14 -9.75 -12.83 15.96
CA ASN A 14 -9.09 -11.57 16.32
C ASN A 14 -8.55 -11.54 17.75
N ASN A 15 -8.19 -12.71 18.27
CA ASN A 15 -7.57 -12.83 19.57
C ASN A 15 -6.06 -12.63 19.42
N TYR A 16 -5.66 -11.41 19.06
CA TYR A 16 -4.26 -11.06 18.79
C TYR A 16 -3.38 -11.18 20.03
N GLN A 17 -3.95 -11.09 21.24
CA GLN A 17 -3.23 -11.36 22.47
C GLN A 17 -2.67 -12.79 22.52
N LEU A 18 -3.46 -13.79 22.09
CA LEU A 18 -2.97 -15.18 22.03
C LEU A 18 -1.97 -15.39 20.89
N VAL A 19 -2.08 -14.62 19.80
CA VAL A 19 -1.10 -14.65 18.70
C VAL A 19 0.24 -14.10 19.17
N VAL A 20 0.25 -12.98 19.89
CA VAL A 20 1.45 -12.40 20.51
C VAL A 20 2.09 -13.40 21.46
N GLN A 21 1.32 -13.97 22.40
CA GLN A 21 1.84 -14.94 23.37
C GLN A 21 2.47 -16.17 22.70
N PHE A 22 1.87 -16.64 21.60
CA PHE A 22 2.41 -17.76 20.83
C PHE A 22 3.80 -17.43 20.25
N TYR A 23 3.96 -16.28 19.61
CA TYR A 23 5.25 -15.90 19.03
C TYR A 23 6.30 -15.52 20.08
N GLU A 24 5.91 -14.86 21.17
CA GLU A 24 6.79 -14.62 22.33
C GLU A 24 7.34 -15.96 22.85
N GLN A 25 6.49 -16.98 23.03
CA GLN A 25 6.91 -18.30 23.48
C GLN A 25 7.82 -19.02 22.47
N LEU A 26 7.59 -18.87 21.16
CA LEU A 26 8.47 -19.44 20.14
C LEU A 26 9.88 -18.81 20.21
N ILE A 27 9.94 -17.50 20.37
CA ILE A 27 11.20 -16.75 20.46
C ILE A 27 11.93 -17.07 21.77
N ASP A 28 11.23 -17.10 22.91
CA ASP A 28 11.80 -17.48 24.22
C ASP A 28 12.36 -18.90 24.21
N ASN A 29 11.80 -19.79 23.38
CA ASN A 29 12.32 -21.14 23.16
C ASN A 29 13.50 -21.20 22.14
N ASN A 30 14.17 -20.07 21.90
CA ASN A 30 15.29 -19.89 20.98
C ASN A 30 14.96 -20.17 19.51
N SER A 31 13.83 -19.66 19.00
CA SER A 31 13.61 -19.66 17.56
C SER A 31 14.73 -18.88 16.84
N LEU A 32 15.33 -19.53 15.85
CA LEU A 32 16.32 -18.94 14.93
C LEU A 32 15.68 -18.51 13.61
N VAL A 33 14.34 -18.61 13.50
CA VAL A 33 13.58 -18.30 12.29
C VAL A 33 13.24 -16.81 12.31
N ILE A 34 13.73 -16.08 11.31
CA ILE A 34 13.59 -14.62 11.25
C ILE A 34 12.12 -14.20 11.13
N GLU A 35 11.34 -14.99 10.40
CA GLU A 35 9.93 -14.76 10.17
C GLU A 35 9.11 -14.77 11.46
N ASP A 36 9.52 -15.53 12.48
CA ASP A 36 8.82 -15.55 13.78
C ASP A 36 8.84 -14.18 14.45
N TYR A 37 9.95 -13.44 14.32
CA TYR A 37 10.04 -12.07 14.80
C TYR A 37 9.22 -11.10 13.96
N PHE A 38 9.19 -11.29 12.64
CA PHE A 38 8.34 -10.48 11.76
C PHE A 38 6.87 -10.65 12.10
N TYR A 39 6.43 -11.88 12.31
CA TYR A 39 5.07 -12.18 12.73
C TYR A 39 4.77 -11.73 14.16
N LEU A 40 5.75 -11.75 15.07
CA LEU A 40 5.59 -11.15 16.40
C LEU A 40 5.33 -9.65 16.29
N GLY A 41 6.17 -8.92 15.54
CA GLY A 41 5.98 -7.48 15.35
C GLY A 41 4.64 -7.17 14.69
N LEU A 42 4.22 -7.97 13.71
CA LEU A 42 2.88 -7.85 13.11
C LEU A 42 1.76 -8.12 14.11
N ALA A 43 1.92 -9.11 14.99
CA ALA A 43 0.94 -9.40 16.04
C ALA A 43 0.83 -8.25 17.06
N TYR A 44 1.95 -7.60 17.42
CA TYR A 44 1.93 -6.38 18.23
C TYR A 44 1.20 -5.25 17.52
N LEU A 45 1.47 -5.03 16.23
CA LEU A 45 0.80 -3.98 15.45
C LEU A 45 -0.72 -4.19 15.39
N LEU A 46 -1.17 -5.44 15.22
CA LEU A 46 -2.59 -5.81 15.23
C LEU A 46 -3.24 -5.67 16.63
N GLN A 47 -2.44 -5.52 17.69
CA GLN A 47 -2.88 -5.25 19.05
C GLN A 47 -2.73 -3.77 19.43
N ASP A 48 -2.59 -2.87 18.45
CA ASP A 48 -2.36 -1.43 18.63
C ASP A 48 -1.07 -1.11 19.42
N ARG A 49 -0.10 -2.04 19.42
CA ARG A 49 1.22 -1.89 20.06
C ARG A 49 2.28 -1.57 19.01
N GLU A 50 2.14 -0.42 18.35
CA GLU A 50 3.01 0.01 17.26
C GLU A 50 4.49 0.12 17.68
N GLU A 51 4.75 0.69 18.86
CA GLU A 51 6.13 0.85 19.37
C GLU A 51 6.82 -0.51 19.55
N ASP A 52 6.10 -1.51 20.06
CA ASP A 52 6.63 -2.86 20.24
C ASP A 52 6.87 -3.56 18.89
N ALA A 53 5.99 -3.33 17.92
CA ALA A 53 6.15 -3.83 16.56
C ALA A 53 7.43 -3.30 15.91
N GLN A 54 7.59 -1.97 15.92
CA GLN A 54 8.76 -1.30 15.37
C GLN A 54 10.05 -1.70 16.10
N ALA A 55 10.02 -1.79 17.43
CA ALA A 55 11.17 -2.23 18.21
C ALA A 55 11.60 -3.66 17.86
N THR A 56 10.63 -4.56 17.68
CA THR A 56 10.87 -5.96 17.30
C THR A 56 11.53 -6.05 15.92
N TRP A 57 11.00 -5.36 14.91
CA TRP A 57 11.58 -5.38 13.57
C TRP A 57 12.94 -4.70 13.52
N LEU A 58 13.10 -3.55 14.18
CA LEU A 58 14.37 -2.82 14.24
C LEU A 58 15.47 -3.66 14.89
N LEU A 59 15.17 -4.31 16.02
CA LEU A 59 16.12 -5.17 16.72
C LEU A 59 16.68 -6.24 15.77
N VAL A 60 15.79 -6.87 15.01
CA VAL A 60 16.13 -7.99 14.14
C VAL A 60 16.85 -7.52 12.88
N LEU A 61 16.32 -6.52 12.19
CA LEU A 61 16.94 -5.97 10.98
C LEU A 61 18.32 -5.33 11.26
N SER A 62 18.54 -4.77 12.46
CA SER A 62 19.83 -4.21 12.86
C SER A 62 20.94 -5.26 13.03
N GLN A 63 20.57 -6.54 13.16
CA GLN A 63 21.50 -7.66 13.29
C GLN A 63 21.80 -8.33 11.94
N ALA A 64 21.08 -7.97 10.89
CA ALA A 64 21.26 -8.54 9.56
C ALA A 64 22.66 -8.24 9.02
N ALA A 65 23.31 -9.23 8.42
CA ALA A 65 24.45 -8.92 7.55
C ALA A 65 23.98 -8.07 6.36
N GLU A 66 24.86 -7.23 5.83
CA GLU A 66 24.53 -6.37 4.67
C GLU A 66 24.02 -7.18 3.46
N SER A 67 24.53 -8.40 3.28
CA SER A 67 24.08 -9.33 2.23
C SER A 67 22.68 -9.91 2.45
N GLU A 68 22.18 -9.92 3.68
CA GLU A 68 20.89 -10.52 4.07
C GLU A 68 19.80 -9.46 4.23
N LEU A 69 20.17 -8.24 4.60
CA LEU A 69 19.26 -7.14 4.93
C LEU A 69 18.21 -6.91 3.83
N SER A 70 18.61 -6.82 2.57
CA SER A 70 17.68 -6.62 1.45
C SER A 70 16.67 -7.76 1.32
N GLY A 71 17.10 -9.00 1.54
CA GLY A 71 16.21 -10.17 1.51
C GLY A 71 15.23 -10.16 2.68
N TRP A 72 15.68 -9.73 3.86
CA TRP A 72 14.83 -9.63 5.06
C TRP A 72 13.79 -8.52 4.95
N ILE A 73 14.18 -7.35 4.40
CA ILE A 73 13.25 -6.25 4.09
C ILE A 73 12.18 -6.72 3.09
N GLU A 74 12.58 -7.47 2.06
CA GLU A 74 11.64 -8.04 1.08
C GLU A 74 10.69 -9.05 1.73
N THR A 75 11.19 -9.96 2.56
CA THR A 75 10.34 -10.91 3.30
C THR A 75 9.33 -10.19 4.20
N LEU A 76 9.78 -9.19 4.99
CA LEU A 76 8.89 -8.41 5.84
C LEU A 76 7.90 -7.59 5.00
N THR A 77 8.32 -7.02 3.87
CA THR A 77 7.46 -6.33 2.90
C THR A 77 6.30 -7.22 2.46
N GLN A 78 6.61 -8.45 2.04
CA GLN A 78 5.60 -9.42 1.61
C GLN A 78 4.64 -9.82 2.73
N ILE A 79 5.15 -9.97 3.96
CA ILE A 79 4.33 -10.28 5.14
C ILE A 79 3.35 -9.13 5.41
N LEU A 80 3.83 -7.89 5.47
CA LEU A 80 2.98 -6.73 5.75
C LEU A 80 1.97 -6.46 4.63
N ASP A 81 2.39 -6.56 3.37
CA ASP A 81 1.51 -6.35 2.21
C ASP A 81 0.34 -7.34 2.18
N ALA A 82 0.61 -8.62 2.40
CA ALA A 82 -0.42 -9.63 2.39
C ALA A 82 -1.34 -9.56 3.62
N GLU A 83 -0.83 -9.16 4.79
CA GLU A 83 -1.68 -8.91 5.95
C GLU A 83 -2.55 -7.66 5.77
N ALA A 84 -2.00 -6.55 5.27
CA ALA A 84 -2.77 -5.35 4.93
C ALA A 84 -3.92 -5.69 3.96
N THR A 85 -3.62 -6.46 2.92
CA THR A 85 -4.62 -6.96 1.96
C THR A 85 -5.69 -7.83 2.63
N ARG A 86 -5.32 -8.70 3.59
CA ARG A 86 -6.29 -9.50 4.37
C ARG A 86 -7.22 -8.61 5.18
N GLN A 87 -6.70 -7.55 5.80
CA GLN A 87 -7.48 -6.59 6.58
C GLN A 87 -8.43 -5.77 5.68
N GLU A 88 -7.99 -5.35 4.49
CA GLU A 88 -8.85 -4.70 3.48
C GLU A 88 -10.03 -5.59 3.08
N ASN A 89 -9.75 -6.86 2.75
CA ASN A 89 -10.78 -7.84 2.40
C ASN A 89 -11.76 -8.10 3.55
N SER A 90 -11.32 -7.90 4.80
CA SER A 90 -12.13 -8.03 6.01
C SER A 90 -12.82 -6.72 6.42
N GLN A 91 -12.78 -5.68 5.58
CA GLN A 91 -13.34 -4.34 5.83
C GLN A 91 -12.74 -3.62 7.05
N ARG A 92 -11.51 -3.95 7.41
CA ARG A 92 -10.74 -3.31 8.49
C ARG A 92 -9.74 -2.33 7.91
N LEU A 93 -10.29 -1.26 7.38
CA LEU A 93 -9.54 -0.33 6.56
C LEU A 93 -8.52 0.46 7.38
N GLU A 94 -8.85 0.82 8.63
CA GLU A 94 -7.94 1.52 9.54
C GLU A 94 -6.74 0.66 9.91
N THR A 95 -6.97 -0.64 10.17
CA THR A 95 -5.89 -1.59 10.45
C THR A 95 -5.02 -1.81 9.22
N SER A 96 -5.62 -1.96 8.02
CA SER A 96 -4.82 -2.02 6.79
C SER A 96 -3.98 -0.76 6.63
N TYR A 97 -4.59 0.41 6.78
CA TYR A 97 -3.91 1.70 6.64
C TYR A 97 -2.70 1.80 7.58
N LEU A 98 -2.84 1.40 8.84
CA LEU A 98 -1.72 1.35 9.78
C LEU A 98 -0.58 0.46 9.29
N ILE A 99 -0.89 -0.75 8.81
CA ILE A 99 0.11 -1.68 8.27
C ILE A 99 0.78 -1.10 7.01
N ARG A 100 0.01 -0.47 6.13
CA ARG A 100 0.49 0.18 4.90
C ARG A 100 1.45 1.34 5.21
N LEU A 101 1.20 2.10 6.27
CA LEU A 101 2.10 3.15 6.75
C LEU A 101 3.43 2.57 7.25
N GLN A 102 3.39 1.48 8.03
CA GLN A 102 4.62 0.79 8.43
C GLN A 102 5.39 0.25 7.23
N LEU A 103 4.68 -0.28 6.24
CA LEU A 103 5.27 -0.77 5.00
C LEU A 103 5.93 0.36 4.19
N GLN A 104 5.35 1.57 4.19
CA GLN A 104 5.96 2.73 3.55
C GLN A 104 7.26 3.14 4.25
N ASN A 105 7.30 3.14 5.58
CA ASN A 105 8.52 3.43 6.34
C ASN A 105 9.62 2.40 6.08
N LEU A 106 9.24 1.13 5.93
CA LEU A 106 10.16 0.02 5.68
C LEU A 106 10.69 0.02 4.24
N ASN A 107 9.81 0.21 3.26
CA ASN A 107 10.11 0.13 1.84
C ASN A 107 9.40 1.27 1.07
N PRO A 108 9.96 2.50 1.08
CA PRO A 108 9.33 3.67 0.49
C PRO A 108 9.15 3.58 -1.03
N SER A 109 9.96 2.77 -1.71
CA SER A 109 9.90 2.59 -3.17
C SER A 109 8.90 1.53 -3.61
N PHE A 110 8.19 0.88 -2.68
CA PHE A 110 7.20 -0.13 -3.04
C PHE A 110 5.91 0.53 -3.58
N LEU A 111 5.88 0.76 -4.89
CA LEU A 111 4.82 1.50 -5.58
C LEU A 111 3.41 0.94 -5.32
N ASN A 112 3.23 -0.37 -5.29
CA ASN A 112 1.91 -0.96 -5.00
C ASN A 112 1.40 -0.56 -3.61
N ASN A 113 2.28 -0.46 -2.61
CA ASN A 113 1.88 0.02 -1.28
C ASN A 113 1.46 1.50 -1.31
N LEU A 114 2.16 2.35 -2.05
CA LEU A 114 1.79 3.75 -2.22
C LEU A 114 0.42 3.89 -2.88
N LEU A 115 0.15 3.10 -3.93
CA LEU A 115 -1.15 3.09 -4.59
C LEU A 115 -2.29 2.65 -3.63
N HIS A 116 -2.05 1.66 -2.76
CA HIS A 116 -3.00 1.29 -1.71
C HIS A 116 -3.21 2.42 -0.69
N LEU A 117 -2.14 3.08 -0.24
CA LEU A 117 -2.24 4.24 0.65
C LEU A 117 -3.08 5.36 0.02
N MET A 118 -2.84 5.67 -1.26
CA MET A 118 -3.64 6.66 -1.98
C MET A 118 -5.12 6.27 -2.03
N GLU A 119 -5.43 5.02 -2.37
CA GLU A 119 -6.81 4.52 -2.41
C GLU A 119 -7.52 4.67 -1.04
N LEU A 120 -6.83 4.30 0.04
CA LEU A 120 -7.35 4.40 1.41
C LEU A 120 -7.51 5.86 1.85
N GLU A 121 -6.50 6.71 1.62
CA GLU A 121 -6.55 8.10 2.05
C GLU A 121 -7.58 8.93 1.27
N ILE A 122 -7.80 8.63 -0.01
CA ILE A 122 -8.88 9.25 -0.79
C ILE A 122 -10.23 8.83 -0.21
N GLN A 123 -10.38 7.55 0.16
CA GLN A 123 -11.60 7.04 0.79
C GLN A 123 -11.85 7.66 2.16
N PHE A 124 -10.80 7.87 2.96
CA PHE A 124 -10.87 8.54 4.25
C PHE A 124 -10.95 10.07 4.16
N GLN A 125 -10.87 10.63 2.95
CA GLN A 125 -10.90 12.08 2.69
C GLN A 125 -9.75 12.84 3.37
N ILE A 126 -8.59 12.20 3.51
CA ILE A 126 -7.36 12.78 4.08
C ILE A 126 -6.21 12.86 3.06
N PHE A 127 -6.45 12.44 1.82
CA PHE A 127 -5.45 12.52 0.76
C PHE A 127 -5.20 13.96 0.34
N ALA A 128 -3.94 14.29 0.12
CA ALA A 128 -3.47 15.58 -0.35
C ALA A 128 -2.58 15.35 -1.58
N MET A 129 -2.78 16.14 -2.65
CA MET A 129 -2.09 15.94 -3.94
C MET A 129 -0.57 16.10 -3.83
N GLU A 130 -0.09 16.89 -2.87
CA GLU A 130 1.33 17.07 -2.56
C GLU A 130 2.04 15.74 -2.30
N LYS A 131 1.31 14.72 -1.82
CA LYS A 131 1.83 13.38 -1.56
C LYS A 131 2.35 12.67 -2.80
N PHE A 132 1.89 13.03 -4.00
CA PHE A 132 2.50 12.53 -5.25
C PHE A 132 4.00 12.82 -5.29
N ASN A 133 4.39 14.03 -4.91
CA ASN A 133 5.77 14.46 -4.89
C ASN A 133 6.48 13.95 -3.62
N ASP A 134 5.83 14.04 -2.44
CA ASP A 134 6.44 13.60 -1.19
C ASP A 134 6.77 12.10 -1.18
N TRP A 135 5.99 11.31 -1.91
CA TRP A 135 6.18 9.87 -2.04
C TRP A 135 6.88 9.46 -3.35
N CYS A 136 7.37 10.43 -4.14
CA CYS A 136 8.05 10.20 -5.43
C CYS A 136 7.26 9.27 -6.38
N VAL A 137 5.93 9.40 -6.40
CA VAL A 137 5.06 8.47 -7.15
C VAL A 137 5.30 8.56 -8.65
N PHE A 138 5.57 9.76 -9.16
CA PHE A 138 5.85 9.97 -10.58
C PHE A 138 7.14 9.27 -11.01
N GLU A 139 8.22 9.46 -10.27
CA GLU A 139 9.51 8.81 -10.52
C GLU A 139 9.39 7.29 -10.41
N LEU A 140 8.63 6.80 -9.42
CA LEU A 140 8.43 5.37 -9.26
C LEU A 140 7.62 4.77 -10.41
N LEU A 141 6.57 5.43 -10.90
CA LEU A 141 5.85 4.97 -12.09
C LEU A 141 6.79 4.88 -13.30
N GLU A 142 7.53 5.94 -13.60
CA GLU A 142 8.44 5.97 -14.76
C GLU A 142 9.49 4.84 -14.74
N ASN A 143 9.99 4.48 -13.56
CA ASN A 143 11.12 3.57 -13.41
C ASN A 143 10.72 2.13 -13.04
N THR A 144 9.46 1.90 -12.63
CA THR A 144 8.99 0.56 -12.25
C THR A 144 8.54 -0.21 -13.49
N ALA A 145 9.07 -1.42 -13.66
CA ALA A 145 8.61 -2.30 -14.73
C ALA A 145 7.12 -2.62 -14.58
N THR A 146 6.34 -2.52 -15.66
CA THR A 146 4.89 -2.80 -15.67
C THR A 146 4.52 -4.14 -15.02
N ALA A 147 5.37 -5.17 -15.16
CA ALA A 147 5.14 -6.49 -14.57
C ALA A 147 5.17 -6.51 -13.02
N ALA A 148 5.77 -5.51 -12.39
CA ALA A 148 5.81 -5.35 -10.94
C ALA A 148 4.65 -4.51 -10.40
N ILE A 149 3.86 -3.89 -11.27
CA ILE A 149 2.76 -3.00 -10.90
C ILE A 149 1.44 -3.80 -10.90
N ASN A 150 0.68 -3.67 -9.81
CA ASN A 150 -0.69 -4.15 -9.78
C ASN A 150 -1.57 -3.23 -10.65
N LEU A 151 -1.81 -3.62 -11.90
CA LEU A 151 -2.54 -2.81 -12.87
C LEU A 151 -4.00 -2.58 -12.46
N ASP A 152 -4.64 -3.54 -11.78
CA ASP A 152 -6.01 -3.36 -11.28
C ASP A 152 -6.07 -2.30 -10.19
N LEU A 153 -5.08 -2.27 -9.29
CA LEU A 153 -4.95 -1.24 -8.27
C LEU A 153 -4.66 0.13 -8.90
N LEU A 154 -3.68 0.21 -9.80
CA LEU A 154 -3.36 1.44 -10.53
C LEU A 154 -4.60 2.01 -11.21
N MET A 155 -5.37 1.15 -11.86
CA MET A 155 -6.65 1.48 -12.50
C MET A 155 -7.72 2.00 -11.55
N ARG A 156 -7.79 1.53 -10.29
CA ARG A 156 -8.74 2.08 -9.31
C ARG A 156 -8.29 3.44 -8.79
N VAL A 157 -6.98 3.61 -8.59
CA VAL A 157 -6.41 4.88 -8.15
C VAL A 157 -6.60 5.96 -9.23
N THR A 158 -6.39 5.64 -10.52
CA THR A 158 -6.62 6.61 -11.62
C THR A 158 -8.04 7.14 -11.63
N GLU A 159 -9.04 6.30 -11.37
CA GLU A 159 -10.44 6.73 -11.26
C GLU A 159 -10.67 7.65 -10.05
N LYS A 160 -10.08 7.30 -8.90
CA LYS A 160 -10.26 8.02 -7.64
C LYS A 160 -9.60 9.40 -7.66
N VAL A 161 -8.47 9.58 -8.34
CA VAL A 161 -7.77 10.87 -8.38
C VAL A 161 -8.44 11.90 -9.29
N LEU A 162 -9.37 11.49 -10.16
CA LEU A 162 -10.13 12.40 -11.04
C LEU A 162 -10.96 13.43 -10.26
N ILE A 163 -11.20 13.23 -8.96
CA ILE A 163 -11.88 14.21 -8.11
C ILE A 163 -11.02 15.46 -7.83
N TYR A 164 -9.73 15.43 -8.16
CA TYR A 164 -8.78 16.53 -7.97
C TYR A 164 -8.44 17.18 -9.33
N PRO A 165 -8.97 18.37 -9.63
CA PRO A 165 -8.80 19.03 -10.91
C PRO A 165 -7.50 19.85 -10.97
N CYS A 166 -6.35 19.18 -10.98
CA CYS A 166 -5.03 19.83 -11.07
C CYS A 166 -4.10 19.13 -12.07
N THR A 167 -2.94 19.75 -12.33
CA THR A 167 -1.92 19.25 -13.27
C THR A 167 -1.36 17.90 -12.87
N ASP A 168 -1.20 17.67 -11.56
CA ASP A 168 -0.62 16.44 -11.02
C ASP A 168 -1.53 15.24 -11.31
N THR A 169 -2.85 15.44 -11.31
CA THR A 169 -3.80 14.41 -11.75
C THR A 169 -3.60 14.06 -13.22
N ILE A 170 -3.42 15.06 -14.10
CA ILE A 170 -3.16 14.80 -15.52
C ILE A 170 -1.85 14.04 -15.68
N HIS A 171 -0.78 14.49 -15.03
CA HIS A 171 0.52 13.87 -15.11
C HIS A 171 0.51 12.41 -14.60
N PHE A 172 -0.20 12.15 -13.51
CA PHE A 172 -0.40 10.78 -13.02
C PHE A 172 -1.11 9.89 -14.05
N LEU A 173 -2.16 10.40 -14.70
CA LEU A 173 -2.91 9.64 -15.71
C LEU A 173 -2.05 9.34 -16.94
N GLU A 174 -1.21 10.28 -17.39
CA GLU A 174 -0.26 10.08 -18.48
C GLU A 174 0.70 8.93 -18.18
N LEU A 175 1.33 8.96 -17.00
CA LEU A 175 2.25 7.91 -16.57
C LEU A 175 1.53 6.57 -16.39
N ALA A 176 0.34 6.56 -15.80
CA ALA A 176 -0.47 5.35 -15.66
C ALA A 176 -0.84 4.74 -17.02
N ALA A 177 -1.09 5.58 -18.04
CA ALA A 177 -1.40 5.14 -19.40
C ALA A 177 -0.27 4.33 -20.05
N LEU A 178 0.98 4.70 -19.78
CA LEU A 178 2.16 3.98 -20.28
C LEU A 178 2.22 2.54 -19.75
N HIS A 179 1.65 2.27 -18.57
CA HIS A 179 1.60 0.92 -17.99
C HIS A 179 0.36 0.13 -18.39
N ILE A 180 -0.80 0.78 -18.45
CA ILE A 180 -2.09 0.12 -18.72
C ILE A 180 -2.15 -0.37 -20.18
N ASN A 181 -1.36 0.22 -21.10
CA ASN A 181 -1.24 -0.22 -22.51
C ASN A 181 -2.60 -0.37 -23.23
N ASN A 182 -3.60 0.39 -22.80
CA ASN A 182 -4.90 0.46 -23.45
C ASN A 182 -5.55 1.84 -23.20
N PRO A 183 -5.33 2.81 -24.12
CA PRO A 183 -5.86 4.16 -24.01
C PRO A 183 -7.38 4.21 -23.90
N GLU A 184 -8.10 3.28 -24.53
CA GLU A 184 -9.58 3.23 -24.48
C GLU A 184 -10.11 3.02 -23.06
N ILE A 185 -9.40 2.22 -22.24
CA ILE A 185 -9.78 1.97 -20.83
C ILE A 185 -9.67 3.26 -20.00
N ILE A 186 -8.67 4.08 -20.28
CA ILE A 186 -8.47 5.36 -19.57
C ILE A 186 -9.49 6.37 -20.07
N ALA A 187 -9.69 6.46 -21.39
CA ALA A 187 -10.70 7.32 -21.99
C ALA A 187 -12.09 7.06 -21.38
N ASP A 188 -12.52 5.79 -21.31
CA ASP A 188 -13.82 5.40 -20.74
C ASP A 188 -14.01 5.90 -19.30
N LYS A 189 -12.96 5.83 -18.48
CA LYS A 189 -13.01 6.29 -17.08
C LYS A 189 -13.08 7.81 -16.98
N VAL A 190 -12.34 8.49 -17.84
CA VAL A 190 -12.17 9.93 -17.82
C VAL A 190 -13.35 10.67 -18.46
N ILE A 191 -14.11 10.04 -19.37
CA ILE A 191 -15.32 10.61 -20.00
C ILE A 191 -16.30 11.17 -18.96
N SER A 192 -16.56 10.41 -17.89
CA SER A 192 -17.47 10.83 -16.82
C SER A 192 -16.96 12.10 -16.11
N ALA A 193 -15.65 12.19 -15.88
CA ALA A 193 -14.99 13.35 -15.31
C ALA A 193 -15.03 14.55 -16.28
N ILE A 194 -14.75 14.35 -17.57
CA ILE A 194 -14.81 15.41 -18.60
C ILE A 194 -16.18 16.08 -18.59
N VAL A 195 -17.27 15.29 -18.63
CA VAL A 195 -18.63 15.83 -18.63
C VAL A 195 -18.92 16.62 -17.35
N ASN A 196 -18.50 16.11 -16.19
CA ASN A 196 -18.68 16.78 -14.90
C ASN A 196 -17.91 18.13 -14.85
N TYR A 197 -16.63 18.13 -15.19
CA TYR A 197 -15.78 19.32 -15.09
C TYR A 197 -16.06 20.37 -16.18
N ALA A 198 -16.37 19.93 -17.41
CA ALA A 198 -16.69 20.84 -18.51
C ALA A 198 -18.01 21.59 -18.27
N TYR A 199 -19.05 20.89 -17.81
CA TYR A 199 -20.41 21.44 -17.78
C TYR A 199 -20.89 21.85 -16.37
N GLN A 200 -20.50 21.13 -15.31
CA GLN A 200 -21.02 21.37 -13.96
C GLN A 200 -20.11 22.26 -13.12
N ARG A 201 -18.79 22.09 -13.22
CA ARG A 201 -17.81 22.83 -12.39
C ARG A 201 -17.12 23.99 -13.10
N LYS A 202 -17.41 24.23 -14.39
CA LYS A 202 -16.80 25.28 -15.24
C LYS A 202 -15.27 25.26 -15.27
N GLN A 203 -14.66 24.09 -15.05
CA GLN A 203 -13.21 23.90 -15.13
C GLN A 203 -12.85 23.38 -16.53
N SER A 204 -13.10 24.22 -17.53
CA SER A 204 -12.97 23.85 -18.94
C SER A 204 -11.54 23.47 -19.32
N VAL A 205 -10.53 24.08 -18.70
CA VAL A 205 -9.11 23.74 -18.97
C VAL A 205 -8.78 22.32 -18.51
N PHE A 206 -9.19 21.93 -17.30
CA PHE A 206 -8.96 20.56 -16.82
C PHE A 206 -9.70 19.54 -17.68
N ALA A 207 -10.94 19.83 -18.08
CA ALA A 207 -11.69 18.97 -18.98
C ALA A 207 -11.04 18.84 -20.37
N ILE A 208 -10.42 19.91 -20.90
CA ILE A 208 -9.67 19.86 -22.16
C ILE A 208 -8.44 18.96 -22.01
N ASN A 209 -7.65 19.14 -20.95
CA ASN A 209 -6.47 18.30 -20.71
C ASN A 209 -6.85 16.82 -20.57
N LEU A 210 -8.00 16.51 -19.95
CA LEU A 210 -8.52 15.14 -19.87
C LEU A 210 -8.92 14.57 -21.24
N VAL A 211 -9.43 15.40 -22.16
CA VAL A 211 -9.73 14.99 -23.54
C VAL A 211 -8.45 14.65 -24.31
N GLU A 212 -7.34 15.35 -24.04
CA GLU A 212 -6.04 15.08 -24.69
C GLU A 212 -5.44 13.73 -24.28
N LEU A 213 -5.92 13.10 -23.20
CA LEU A 213 -5.54 11.76 -22.76
C LEU A 213 -6.30 10.62 -23.45
N CYS A 214 -7.36 10.95 -24.20
CA CYS A 214 -8.22 9.98 -24.90
C CYS A 214 -7.75 9.78 -26.34
#